data_AF-A0A0C3E3S8-F1
#
_entry.id   AF-A0A0C3E3S8-F1
#
_cell.length_a   1.000
_cell.length_b   1.000
_cell.length_c   1.000
_cell.angle_alpha   90.00
_cell.angle_beta   90.00
_cell.angle_gamma   90.00
#
_symmetry.space_group_name_H-M   'P 1'
#
loop_
_entity.id
_entity.type
_entity.pdbx_description
1 polymer ?
#
loop_
_entity_poly.entity_id
_entity_poly.type
_entity_poly.pdbx_seq_one_letter_code
_entity_poly.pdbx_strand_id
1 'polypeptide(L)' 'NDKGIKHLACFKPFPLPALALVLTAIECCIDKWMTGMQMDILFMAQDYFSGYDSHLKCLQEFDEAMKEFGVLRLT' A
#
# COMPACT_ATOMS: atom_id res chain seq x y z
N ASN A 1 -22.01 12.67 -4.16
CA ASN A 1 -21.37 12.48 -5.49
C ASN A 1 -20.31 11.40 -5.30
N ASP A 2 -20.68 10.13 -5.47
CA ASP A 2 -19.82 9.01 -5.10
C ASP A 2 -18.84 8.70 -6.25
N LYS A 3 -17.59 9.15 -6.11
CA LYS A 3 -16.55 8.96 -7.14
C LYS A 3 -16.06 7.50 -7.18
N GLY A 4 -16.14 6.76 -6.06
CA GLY A 4 -15.68 5.38 -5.98
C GLY A 4 -16.49 4.44 -6.88
N ILE A 5 -17.81 4.63 -6.91
CA ILE A 5 -18.72 3.86 -7.77
C ILE A 5 -18.46 4.12 -9.27
N LYS A 6 -18.05 5.34 -9.63
CA LYS A 6 -17.80 5.71 -11.05
C LYS A 6 -16.52 5.12 -11.63
N HIS A 7 -15.54 4.78 -10.78
CA HIS A 7 -14.23 4.27 -11.20
C HIS A 7 -13.97 2.84 -10.73
N LEU A 8 -15.02 2.09 -10.39
CA LEU A 8 -14.91 0.73 -9.85
C LEU A 8 -14.04 -0.21 -10.72
N ALA A 9 -14.10 -0.05 -12.04
CA ALA A 9 -13.29 -0.81 -13.00
C ALA A 9 -11.78 -0.53 -12.86
N CYS A 10 -11.37 0.65 -12.38
CA CYS A 10 -9.97 0.99 -12.14
C CYS A 10 -9.42 0.36 -10.85
N PHE A 11 -10.29 -0.20 -10.00
CA PHE A 11 -9.95 -0.74 -8.68
C PHE A 11 -10.27 -2.23 -8.55
N LYS A 12 -10.63 -2.91 -9.66
CA LYS A 12 -10.94 -4.35 -9.66
C LYS A 12 -10.18 -5.08 -10.77
N PRO A 13 -9.23 -5.96 -10.41
CA PRO A 13 -8.67 -6.12 -9.06
C PRO A 13 -7.93 -4.85 -8.61
N PHE A 14 -7.78 -4.64 -7.30
CA PHE A 14 -7.13 -3.42 -6.80
C PHE A 14 -5.63 -3.48 -7.14
N PRO A 15 -5.05 -2.43 -7.77
CA PRO A 15 -3.66 -2.50 -8.21
C PRO A 15 -2.69 -2.66 -7.03
N LEU A 16 -1.82 -3.68 -7.07
CA LEU A 16 -0.79 -3.88 -6.04
C LEU A 16 0.11 -2.64 -5.82
N PRO A 17 0.51 -1.88 -6.87
CA PRO A 17 1.22 -0.61 -6.68
C PRO A 17 0.43 0.41 -5.86
N ALA A 18 -0.89 0.49 -6.05
CA ALA A 18 -1.73 1.39 -5.26
C ALA A 18 -1.83 0.92 -3.80
N LEU A 19 -1.84 -0.40 -3.57
CA LEU A 19 -1.88 -0.95 -2.21
C LEU A 19 -0.54 -0.74 -1.49
N ALA A 20 0.57 -0.95 -2.19
CA ALA A 20 1.90 -0.64 -1.68
C ALA A 20 1.98 0.82 -1.25
N LEU A 21 1.49 1.76 -2.07
CA LEU A 21 1.45 3.18 -1.73
C LEU A 21 0.63 3.47 -0.47
N VAL A 22 -0.51 2.80 -0.29
CA VAL A 22 -1.33 2.93 0.93
C VAL A 22 -0.57 2.41 2.15
N LEU A 23 0.10 1.27 2.04
CA LEU A 23 0.93 0.71 3.13
C LEU A 23 2.07 1.66 3.50
N THR A 24 2.75 2.23 2.51
CA THR A 24 3.80 3.23 2.74
C THR A 24 3.26 4.50 3.42
N ALA A 25 2.06 4.95 3.05
CA ALA A 25 1.42 6.08 3.72
C ALA A 25 1.04 5.77 5.17
N ILE A 26 0.64 4.52 5.46
CA ILE A 26 0.39 4.04 6.83
C ILE A 26 1.68 4.01 7.63
N GLU A 27 2.77 3.48 7.06
CA GLU A 27 4.11 3.49 7.67
C GLU A 27 4.54 4.92 8.02
N CYS A 28 4.40 5.86 7.09
CA CYS A 28 4.68 7.27 7.35
C CYS A 28 3.84 7.85 8.50
N CYS A 29 2.57 7.47 8.62
CA CYS A 29 1.72 7.89 9.73
C CYS A 29 2.19 7.31 11.07
N ILE A 30 2.72 6.09 11.07
CA ILE A 30 3.28 5.44 12.27
C ILE A 30 4.59 6.12 12.67
N ASP A 31 5.46 6.43 11.71
CA ASP A 31 6.76 7.07 11.96
C ASP A 31 6.63 8.41 12.68
N LYS A 32 5.54 9.14 12.44
CA LYS A 32 5.22 10.38 13.15
C LYS A 32 5.19 10.22 14.66
N TRP A 33 4.99 9.01 15.17
CA TRP A 33 4.89 8.72 16.60
C TRP A 33 6.07 7.93 17.16
N MET A 34 7.12 7.69 16.36
CA MET A 34 8.24 6.82 16.76
C MET A 34 8.99 7.29 18.01
N THR A 35 9.00 8.60 18.30
CA THR A 35 9.66 9.16 19.48
C THR A 35 8.75 9.19 20.72
N GLY A 36 7.52 8.67 20.62
CA GLY A 36 6.48 8.79 21.66
C GLY A 36 5.79 10.16 21.67
N MET A 37 6.19 11.09 20.80
CA MET A 37 5.54 12.37 20.56
C MET A 37 5.25 12.52 19.06
N GLN A 38 4.17 13.21 18.71
CA GLN A 38 3.85 13.48 17.31
C GLN A 38 4.90 14.43 16.70
N MET A 39 5.55 13.98 15.63
CA MET A 39 6.45 14.78 14.82
C MET A 39 5.82 15.12 13.47
N ASP A 40 6.22 16.26 12.91
CA ASP A 40 5.82 16.69 11.58
C ASP A 40 6.71 16.04 10.53
N ILE A 41 6.41 14.79 10.19
CA ILE A 41 7.07 14.04 9.11
C ILE A 41 6.27 14.23 7.83
N LEU A 42 6.98 14.66 6.77
CA LEU A 42 6.40 14.80 5.43
C LEU A 42 6.46 13.47 4.69
N PHE A 43 5.38 13.15 3.97
CA PHE A 43 5.36 11.96 3.11
C PHE A 43 6.07 12.27 1.78
N MET A 44 7.38 12.07 1.74
CA MET A 44 8.23 12.37 0.60
C MET A 44 8.78 11.10 -0.04
N ALA A 45 8.82 11.08 -1.38
CA ALA A 45 9.31 9.92 -2.13
C ALA A 45 10.74 9.52 -1.73
N GLN A 46 11.64 10.48 -1.55
CA GLN A 46 13.04 10.21 -1.19
C GLN A 46 13.21 9.40 0.11
N ASP A 47 12.29 9.57 1.06
CA ASP A 47 12.37 8.94 2.39
C ASP A 47 11.69 7.57 2.41
N TYR A 48 10.64 7.42 1.59
CA TYR A 48 9.75 6.26 1.63
C TYR A 48 9.82 5.36 0.38
N PHE A 49 10.61 5.72 -0.65
CA PHE A 49 10.75 4.93 -1.88
C PHE A 49 11.20 3.49 -1.59
N SER A 50 12.18 3.32 -0.70
CA SER A 50 12.66 1.98 -0.32
C SER A 50 11.59 1.17 0.41
N GLY A 51 10.78 1.81 1.26
CA GLY A 51 9.65 1.18 1.95
C GLY A 51 8.59 0.75 0.96
N TYR A 52 8.22 1.63 0.03
CA TYR A 52 7.30 1.34 -1.07
C TYR A 52 7.74 0.12 -1.91
N ASP A 53 8.99 0.08 -2.37
CA ASP A 53 9.50 -1.04 -3.18
C ASP A 53 9.47 -2.36 -2.38
N SER A 54 9.78 -2.29 -1.08
CA SER A 54 9.73 -3.44 -0.17
C SER A 54 8.29 -3.95 0.00
N HIS A 55 7.33 -3.06 0.23
CA HIS A 55 5.90 -3.41 0.33
C HIS A 55 5.38 -3.99 -0.98
N LEU A 56 5.73 -3.39 -2.12
CA LEU A 56 5.31 -3.86 -3.44
C LEU A 56 5.83 -5.26 -3.72
N LYS A 57 7.13 -5.50 -3.45
CA LYS A 57 7.73 -6.83 -3.60
C LYS A 57 7.05 -7.86 -2.70
N CYS A 58 6.81 -7.54 -1.43
CA CYS A 58 6.10 -8.41 -0.49
C CYS A 58 4.69 -8.76 -0.99
N LEU A 59 3.95 -7.76 -1.49
CA LEU A 59 2.61 -7.96 -2.05
C LEU A 59 2.63 -8.85 -3.30
N GLN A 60 3.64 -8.71 -4.17
CA GLN A 60 3.80 -9.55 -5.35
C GLN A 60 4.12 -11.01 -4.98
N GLU A 61 5.03 -11.21 -4.02
CA GLU A 61 5.37 -12.54 -3.50
C GLU A 61 4.15 -13.19 -2.80
N PHE A 62 3.37 -12.40 -2.06
CA PHE A 62 2.14 -12.84 -1.43
C PHE A 62 1.07 -13.24 -2.46
N ASP A 63 0.84 -12.41 -3.49
CA ASP A 63 -0.11 -12.73 -4.57
C ASP A 63 0.29 -14.01 -5.28
N GLU A 64 1.58 -14.19 -5.60
CA GLU A 64 2.09 -15.42 -6.21
C GLU A 64 1.87 -16.65 -5.32
N ALA A 65 2.24 -16.58 -4.04
CA ALA A 65 2.07 -17.69 -3.11
C ALA A 65 0.60 -18.06 -2.88
N MET A 66 -0.30 -17.09 -2.94
CA MET A 66 -1.73 -17.28 -2.71
C MET A 66 -2.51 -17.78 -3.93
N LYS A 67 -1.89 -17.82 -5.12
CA LYS A 67 -2.48 -18.43 -6.33
C LYS A 67 -2.86 -19.90 -6.12
N GLU A 68 -2.11 -20.62 -5.30
CA GLU A 68 -2.37 -22.03 -4.98
C GLU A 68 -3.57 -22.23 -4.04
N PHE A 69 -3.88 -21.24 -3.20
CA PHE A 69 -4.86 -21.38 -2.13
C PHE A 69 -6.23 -20.76 -2.47
N GLY A 70 -6.34 -19.94 -3.52
CA GLY A 70 -7.62 -19.38 -3.98
C GLY A 70 -8.36 -18.47 -2.97
N VAL A 71 -7.73 -18.15 -1.82
CA VAL A 71 -8.37 -17.42 -0.71
C VAL A 71 -8.42 -15.91 -0.97
N LEU A 72 -7.51 -15.35 -1.78
CA LEU A 72 -7.53 -13.94 -2.19
C LEU A 72 -6.95 -13.82 -3.60
N ARG A 73 -7.81 -13.74 -4.61
CA ARG A 73 -7.38 -13.23 -5.92
C ARG A 73 -7.25 -11.72 -5.82
N LEU A 74 -6.03 -11.25 -5.59
CA LEU A 74 -5.66 -9.85 -5.81
C LEU A 74 -5.35 -9.58 -7.30
N THR A 75 -5.46 -10.62 -8.15
CA THR A 75 -5.52 -10.56 -9.62
C THR A 75 -6.59 -11.48 -10.20
#